data_AF-A0A2A5IZS4-F1
#
_entry.id   AF-A0A2A5IZS4-F1
#
_cell.length_a   1.000
_cell.length_b   1.000
_cell.length_c   1.000
_cell.angle_alpha   90.00
_cell.angle_beta   90.00
_cell.angle_gamma   90.00
#
_symmetry.space_group_name_H-M   'P 1'
#
loop_
_entity.id
_entity.type
_entity.pdbx_description
1 polymer ?
#
loop_
_entity_poly.entity_id
_entity_poly.type
_entity_poly.pdbx_seq_one_letter_code
_entity_poly.pdbx_strand_id
1 'polypeptide(L)'
;MNQLQQIFNYQNHDVRTVIQDGQPWFVAKDVCDVLEIGNPSQALSRLENDEKNTIILNEGIGNPNKTIVNEPGLYTLILGSRKPEAKQFKRWITHDVIPTIRKTGGYVANDDLFIQTYLPQADEQTKHFFKATLQTMKEQSKQIEAMKPKALFADAVETSESSVLVGELAKLLQQNNVQIGPNKLFEWLRENGYLIRKKGESYNLPTQRSMDMGLFEIKKRAVNNPDGSVRTTRTPKVTGKGQVYFINKFLASETA
;
A
#
# COMPACT_ATOMS: atom_id res chain seq x y z
N MET A 1 -33.96 17.75 29.40
CA MET A 1 -34.19 16.35 28.98
C MET A 1 -32.99 15.96 28.13
N ASN A 2 -32.08 15.12 28.64
CA ASN A 2 -30.86 14.74 27.91
C ASN A 2 -31.23 13.64 26.91
N GLN A 3 -31.43 14.03 25.65
CA GLN A 3 -31.87 13.13 24.58
C GLN A 3 -30.67 12.47 23.87
N LEU A 4 -30.83 11.16 23.66
CA LEU A 4 -30.05 10.24 22.81
C LEU A 4 -28.67 9.83 23.34
N GLN A 5 -28.64 8.70 24.05
CA GLN A 5 -27.48 7.83 24.10
C GLN A 5 -27.32 7.13 22.75
N GLN A 6 -26.31 7.51 21.97
CA GLN A 6 -25.87 6.70 20.84
C GLN A 6 -24.66 5.87 21.29
N ILE A 7 -24.72 4.56 21.09
CA ILE A 7 -23.62 3.65 21.38
C ILE A 7 -22.83 3.44 20.09
N PHE A 8 -21.57 3.84 20.09
CA PHE A 8 -20.63 3.55 19.02
C PHE A 8 -19.85 2.29 19.39
N ASN A 9 -19.91 1.25 18.55
CA ASN A 9 -19.11 0.06 18.75
C ASN A 9 -17.78 0.18 18.01
N TYR A 10 -16.68 0.10 18.75
CA TYR A 10 -15.33 0.07 18.20
C TYR A 10 -14.57 -1.15 18.72
N GLN A 11 -14.23 -2.10 17.83
CA GLN A 11 -13.46 -3.30 18.19
C GLN A 11 -14.01 -4.00 19.47
N ASN A 12 -15.33 -4.22 19.52
CA ASN A 12 -16.05 -4.81 20.65
C ASN A 12 -16.11 -3.96 21.94
N HIS A 13 -15.78 -2.67 21.86
CA HIS A 13 -15.96 -1.72 22.95
C HIS A 13 -17.10 -0.76 22.61
N ASP A 14 -18.04 -0.63 23.55
CA ASP A 14 -19.15 0.30 23.43
C ASP A 14 -18.74 1.65 24.00
N VAL A 15 -18.73 2.67 23.14
CA VAL A 15 -18.51 4.07 23.52
C VAL A 15 -19.85 4.79 23.52
N ARG A 16 -20.31 5.14 24.72
CA ARG A 16 -21.56 5.89 24.88
C ARG A 16 -21.33 7.36 24.54
N THR A 17 -22.27 7.91 23.80
CA THR A 17 -22.24 9.30 23.32
C THR A 17 -23.54 10.01 23.69
N VAL A 18 -23.46 11.28 24.08
CA VAL A 18 -24.61 12.18 24.28
C VAL A 18 -24.47 13.40 23.37
N ILE A 19 -25.58 13.96 22.92
CA ILE A 19 -25.56 15.21 22.15
C ILE A 19 -25.78 16.39 23.09
N GLN A 20 -24.84 17.33 23.11
CA GLN A 20 -24.95 18.60 23.83
C GLN A 20 -24.61 19.75 22.87
N ASP A 21 -25.48 20.74 22.77
CA ASP A 21 -25.34 21.90 21.88
C ASP A 21 -25.09 21.52 20.40
N GLY A 22 -25.71 20.42 19.95
CA GLY A 22 -25.55 19.88 18.60
C GLY A 22 -24.21 19.17 18.35
N GLN A 23 -23.36 19.05 19.36
CA GLN A 23 -22.06 18.38 19.28
C GLN A 23 -22.06 17.05 20.04
N PRO A 24 -21.30 16.04 19.58
CA PRO A 24 -21.15 14.78 20.29
C PRO A 24 -20.22 14.93 21.49
N TRP A 25 -20.64 14.34 22.61
CA TRP A 25 -19.84 14.20 23.83
C TRP A 25 -19.77 12.73 24.21
N PHE A 26 -18.58 12.25 24.55
CA PHE A 26 -18.28 10.84 24.76
C PHE A 26 -18.10 10.56 26.25
N VAL A 27 -18.63 9.44 26.74
CA VAL A 27 -18.38 9.02 28.13
C VAL A 27 -16.90 8.72 28.30
N ALA A 28 -16.25 9.50 29.17
CA ALA A 28 -14.81 9.50 29.37
C ALA A 28 -14.26 8.12 29.78
N LYS A 29 -15.05 7.39 30.57
CA LYS A 29 -14.69 6.04 31.03
C LYS A 29 -14.54 5.09 29.84
N ASP A 30 -15.53 5.06 28.96
CA ASP A 30 -15.54 4.15 27.80
C ASP A 30 -14.36 4.46 26.88
N VAL A 31 -14.06 5.75 26.67
CA VAL A 31 -12.89 6.19 25.91
C VAL A 31 -11.58 5.73 26.56
N CYS A 32 -11.46 5.87 27.88
CA CYS A 32 -10.26 5.43 28.61
C CYS A 32 -10.10 3.90 28.54
N ASP A 33 -11.19 3.15 28.62
CA ASP A 33 -11.19 1.69 28.53
C ASP A 33 -10.74 1.26 27.12
N VAL A 34 -11.27 1.87 26.05
CA VAL A 34 -10.84 1.63 24.65
C VAL A 34 -9.34 1.93 24.46
N LEU A 35 -8.87 3.03 25.04
CA LEU A 35 -7.47 3.48 24.93
C LEU A 35 -6.52 2.76 25.91
N GLU A 36 -7.03 1.85 26.74
CA GLU A 36 -6.28 1.14 27.79
C GLU A 36 -5.53 2.09 28.73
N ILE A 37 -6.18 3.20 29.08
CA ILE A 37 -5.65 4.20 30.01
C ILE A 37 -5.86 3.70 31.44
N GLY A 38 -4.78 3.18 32.06
CA GLY A 38 -4.83 2.62 33.42
C GLY A 38 -5.13 3.62 34.54
N ASN A 39 -5.03 4.93 34.29
CA ASN A 39 -5.41 5.97 35.25
C ASN A 39 -6.29 7.05 34.58
N PRO A 40 -7.61 6.83 34.48
CA PRO A 40 -8.54 7.77 33.87
C PRO A 40 -8.51 9.15 34.55
N SER A 41 -8.44 9.21 35.88
CA SER A 41 -8.41 10.48 36.62
C SER A 41 -7.22 11.36 36.23
N GLN A 42 -6.03 10.76 36.08
CA GLN A 42 -4.84 11.48 35.62
C GLN A 42 -4.94 11.90 34.15
N ALA A 43 -5.60 11.12 33.31
CA ALA A 43 -5.80 11.49 31.91
C ALA A 43 -6.77 12.68 31.79
N LEU A 44 -7.88 12.65 32.56
CA LEU A 44 -8.89 13.70 32.58
C LEU A 44 -8.45 14.99 33.27
N SER A 45 -7.43 14.93 34.13
CA SER A 45 -6.84 16.12 34.73
C SER A 45 -6.02 16.96 33.73
N ARG A 46 -5.65 16.38 32.57
CA ARG A 46 -4.93 17.09 31.50
C ARG A 46 -5.85 17.82 30.54
N LEU A 47 -7.15 17.52 30.59
CA LEU A 47 -8.15 18.18 29.76
C LEU A 47 -8.48 19.55 30.32
N GLU A 48 -8.65 20.50 29.41
CA GLU A 48 -9.11 21.85 29.74
C GLU A 48 -10.54 21.83 30.30
N ASN A 49 -10.96 22.93 30.91
CA ASN A 49 -12.26 22.99 31.59
C ASN A 49 -13.45 22.93 30.62
N ASP A 50 -13.28 23.37 29.38
CA ASP A 50 -14.27 23.32 28.30
C ASP A 50 -14.29 21.96 27.57
N GLU A 51 -13.25 21.14 27.73
CA GLU A 51 -13.12 19.83 27.10
C GLU A 51 -13.84 18.70 27.85
N LYS A 52 -14.29 18.96 29.08
CA LYS A 52 -14.95 17.98 29.94
C LYS A 52 -16.17 18.57 30.63
N ASN A 53 -17.17 17.73 30.85
CA ASN A 53 -18.36 18.08 31.59
C ASN A 53 -18.81 16.88 32.43
N THR A 54 -19.69 17.12 33.40
CA THR A 54 -20.31 16.05 34.20
C THR A 54 -21.80 16.03 33.95
N ILE A 55 -22.31 14.87 33.59
CA ILE A 55 -23.74 14.64 33.39
C ILE A 55 -24.22 13.54 34.34
N ILE A 56 -25.53 13.55 34.56
CA ILE A 56 -26.22 12.48 35.30
C ILE A 56 -26.75 11.48 34.26
N LEU A 57 -26.23 10.25 34.31
CA LEU A 57 -26.74 9.09 33.56
C LEU A 57 -27.27 8.06 34.56
N ASN A 58 -28.59 7.91 34.57
CA ASN A 58 -29.29 6.97 35.47
C ASN A 58 -29.29 5.57 34.85
N GLU A 59 -28.25 4.79 35.16
CA GLU A 59 -28.02 3.44 34.62
C GLU A 59 -28.28 2.33 35.67
N GLY A 60 -29.01 2.65 36.75
CA GLY A 60 -29.28 1.74 37.86
C GLY A 60 -28.28 1.90 39.01
N ILE A 61 -27.62 0.81 39.42
CA ILE A 61 -26.76 0.78 40.62
C ILE A 61 -25.38 1.41 40.33
N GLY A 62 -25.04 2.46 41.06
CA GLY A 62 -23.72 3.09 41.03
C GLY A 62 -23.78 4.62 41.05
N ASN A 63 -22.62 5.28 40.94
CA ASN A 63 -22.56 6.73 40.83
C ASN A 63 -23.21 7.18 39.50
N PRO A 64 -24.29 7.97 39.54
CA PRO A 64 -24.97 8.44 38.33
C PRO A 64 -24.20 9.56 37.63
N ASN A 65 -23.26 10.23 38.31
CA ASN A 65 -22.42 11.26 37.71
C ASN A 65 -21.37 10.59 36.81
N LYS A 66 -21.39 10.94 35.52
CA LYS A 66 -20.42 10.52 34.51
C LYS A 66 -19.70 11.73 33.95
N THR A 67 -18.38 11.65 33.89
CA THR A 67 -17.59 12.60 33.11
C THR A 67 -17.75 12.27 31.64
N ILE A 68 -18.05 13.30 30.85
CA ILE A 68 -18.07 13.26 29.40
C ILE A 68 -17.00 14.21 28.84
N VAL A 69 -16.49 13.90 27.66
CA VAL A 69 -15.50 14.71 26.94
C VAL A 69 -16.02 15.07 25.56
N ASN A 70 -15.76 16.28 25.12
CA ASN A 70 -16.09 16.68 23.75
C ASN A 70 -15.03 16.16 22.77
N GLU A 71 -15.18 16.48 21.48
CA GLU A 71 -14.25 16.03 20.44
C GLU A 71 -12.80 16.54 20.64
N PRO A 72 -12.55 17.83 20.98
CA PRO A 72 -11.21 18.28 21.40
C PRO A 72 -10.60 17.46 22.54
N GLY A 73 -11.35 17.22 23.61
CA GLY A 73 -10.90 16.41 24.75
C GLY A 73 -10.62 14.96 24.37
N LEU A 74 -11.45 14.36 23.51
CA LEU A 74 -11.22 13.04 22.93
C LEU A 74 -9.89 13.00 22.17
N TYR A 75 -9.60 14.00 21.33
CA TYR A 75 -8.32 14.08 20.62
C TYR A 75 -7.14 14.24 21.55
N THR A 76 -7.25 15.04 22.61
CA THR A 76 -6.21 15.15 23.65
C THR A 76 -5.89 13.79 24.27
N LEU A 77 -6.92 12.98 24.57
CA LEU A 77 -6.74 11.62 25.09
C LEU A 77 -6.08 10.67 24.07
N ILE A 78 -6.56 10.67 22.82
CA ILE A 78 -6.02 9.79 21.76
C ILE A 78 -4.56 10.14 21.45
N LEU A 79 -4.24 11.42 21.28
CA LEU A 79 -2.90 11.89 20.92
C LEU A 79 -1.87 11.68 22.04
N GLY A 80 -2.34 11.59 23.29
CA GLY A 80 -1.56 11.25 24.48
C GLY A 80 -1.45 9.75 24.76
N SER A 81 -2.23 8.89 24.09
CA SER A 81 -2.23 7.45 24.33
C SER A 81 -0.96 6.76 23.80
N ARG A 82 -0.56 5.68 24.50
CA ARG A 82 0.58 4.83 24.12
C ARG A 82 0.16 3.60 23.31
N LYS A 83 -1.15 3.35 23.19
CA LYS A 83 -1.75 2.21 22.49
C LYS A 83 -1.37 2.22 21.00
N PRO A 84 -0.99 1.08 20.39
CA PRO A 84 -0.55 1.02 19.00
C PRO A 84 -1.55 1.63 18.00
N GLU A 85 -2.84 1.36 18.18
CA GLU A 85 -3.92 1.87 17.33
C GLU A 85 -4.02 3.40 17.42
N ALA A 86 -3.92 3.96 18.63
CA ALA A 86 -3.89 5.40 18.83
C ALA A 86 -2.65 6.07 18.21
N LYS A 87 -1.50 5.37 18.21
CA LYS A 87 -0.29 5.83 17.51
C LYS A 87 -0.47 5.83 15.99
N GLN A 88 -1.15 4.83 15.42
CA GLN A 88 -1.46 4.78 13.99
C GLN A 88 -2.35 5.96 13.59
N PHE A 89 -3.42 6.21 14.35
CA PHE A 89 -4.29 7.36 14.15
C PHE A 89 -3.54 8.70 14.26
N LYS A 90 -2.73 8.86 15.31
CA LYS A 90 -1.87 10.04 15.50
C LYS A 90 -0.94 10.25 14.30
N ARG A 91 -0.31 9.18 13.80
CA ARG A 91 0.59 9.26 12.65
C ARG A 91 -0.17 9.69 11.40
N TRP A 92 -1.30 9.06 11.12
CA TRP A 92 -2.15 9.40 9.98
C TRP A 92 -2.62 10.86 10.01
N ILE A 93 -3.10 11.36 11.16
CA ILE A 93 -3.48 12.77 11.29
C ILE A 93 -2.31 13.71 11.02
N THR A 94 -1.15 13.42 11.61
CA THR A 94 0.00 14.34 11.60
C THR A 94 0.80 14.29 10.31
N HIS A 95 0.81 13.17 9.59
CA HIS A 95 1.59 12.99 8.36
C HIS A 95 0.74 13.12 7.09
N ASP A 96 -0.55 12.77 7.16
CA ASP A 96 -1.43 12.76 6.00
C ASP A 96 -2.49 13.85 6.10
N VAL A 97 -3.35 13.83 7.11
CA VAL A 97 -4.55 14.70 7.17
C VAL A 97 -4.17 16.19 7.30
N ILE A 98 -3.49 16.57 8.38
CA ILE A 98 -3.13 17.98 8.64
C ILE A 98 -2.23 18.54 7.52
N PRO A 99 -1.17 17.83 7.06
CA PRO A 99 -0.34 18.32 5.96
C PRO A 99 -1.12 18.45 4.65
N THR A 100 -2.08 17.56 4.38
CA THR A 100 -2.96 17.68 3.21
C THR A 100 -3.80 18.93 3.33
N ILE A 101 -4.57 19.09 4.42
CA ILE A 101 -5.39 20.29 4.65
C ILE A 101 -4.57 21.58 4.51
N ARG A 102 -3.37 21.63 5.10
CA ARG A 102 -2.47 22.79 4.99
C ARG A 102 -2.07 23.10 3.54
N LYS A 103 -1.85 22.08 2.70
CA LYS A 103 -1.42 22.24 1.30
C LYS A 103 -2.57 22.52 0.36
N THR A 104 -3.72 21.89 0.56
CA THR A 104 -4.85 21.87 -0.38
C THR A 104 -6.03 22.72 0.06
N GLY A 105 -6.05 23.17 1.32
CA GLY A 105 -7.17 23.87 1.92
C GLY A 105 -8.31 22.96 2.40
N GLY A 106 -8.20 21.63 2.25
CA GLY A 106 -9.26 20.70 2.66
C GLY A 106 -8.86 19.23 2.57
N TYR A 107 -9.60 18.37 3.29
CA TYR A 107 -9.42 16.92 3.27
C TYR A 107 -10.69 16.24 2.75
N VAL A 108 -10.54 15.34 1.77
CA VAL A 108 -11.66 14.65 1.11
C VAL A 108 -11.71 13.20 1.58
N ALA A 109 -12.40 12.95 2.70
CA ALA A 109 -12.69 11.59 3.15
C ALA A 109 -13.98 11.02 2.54
N ASN A 110 -14.92 11.88 2.17
CA ASN A 110 -16.20 11.50 1.59
C ASN A 110 -16.51 12.45 0.42
N ASP A 111 -16.63 11.87 -0.77
CA ASP A 111 -16.79 12.63 -2.01
C ASP A 111 -18.13 13.39 -2.03
N ASP A 112 -19.19 12.79 -1.49
CA ASP A 112 -20.52 13.41 -1.42
C ASP A 112 -20.56 14.58 -0.42
N LEU A 113 -19.99 14.38 0.76
CA LEU A 113 -19.89 15.46 1.76
C LEU A 113 -19.00 16.60 1.25
N PHE A 114 -17.91 16.28 0.56
CA PHE A 114 -17.03 17.28 -0.03
C PHE A 114 -17.75 18.11 -1.09
N ILE A 115 -18.48 17.46 -2.00
CA ILE A 115 -19.24 18.17 -3.03
C ILE A 115 -20.31 19.06 -2.38
N GLN A 116 -21.02 18.59 -1.37
CA GLN A 116 -22.02 19.40 -0.66
C GLN A 116 -21.39 20.60 0.06
N THR A 117 -20.21 20.42 0.68
CA THR A 117 -19.56 21.45 1.49
C THR A 117 -18.86 22.51 0.64
N TYR A 118 -18.14 22.08 -0.42
CA TYR A 118 -17.27 22.95 -1.21
C TYR A 118 -17.85 23.37 -2.55
N LEU A 119 -18.87 22.67 -3.06
CA LEU A 119 -19.59 23.01 -4.28
C LEU A 119 -21.11 23.15 -4.04
N PRO A 120 -21.55 23.89 -2.98
CA PRO A 120 -22.96 23.93 -2.60
C PRO A 120 -23.87 24.55 -3.67
N GLN A 121 -23.34 25.50 -4.45
CA GLN A 121 -24.07 26.20 -5.51
C GLN A 121 -23.84 25.64 -6.92
N ALA A 122 -23.04 24.58 -7.06
CA ALA A 122 -22.89 23.92 -8.35
C ALA A 122 -24.20 23.24 -8.75
N ASP A 123 -24.47 23.16 -10.06
CA ASP A 123 -25.59 22.38 -10.58
C ASP A 123 -25.31 20.86 -10.49
N GLU A 124 -26.36 20.06 -10.60
CA GLU A 124 -26.26 18.61 -10.41
C GLU A 124 -25.34 17.94 -11.45
N GLN A 125 -25.27 18.49 -12.67
CA GLN A 125 -24.34 17.99 -13.70
C GLN A 125 -22.88 18.21 -13.29
N THR A 126 -22.52 19.41 -12.82
CA THR A 126 -21.15 19.68 -12.35
C THR A 126 -20.78 18.82 -11.16
N LYS A 127 -21.70 18.63 -10.21
CA LYS A 127 -21.49 17.73 -9.06
C LYS A 127 -21.20 16.30 -9.50
N HIS A 128 -22.01 15.77 -10.44
CA HIS A 128 -21.83 14.40 -10.94
C HIS A 128 -20.52 14.25 -11.72
N PHE A 129 -20.17 15.21 -12.57
CA PHE A 129 -18.91 15.18 -13.31
C PHE A 129 -17.70 15.21 -12.37
N PHE A 130 -17.73 16.06 -11.35
CA PHE A 130 -16.66 16.15 -10.36
C PHE A 130 -16.51 14.85 -9.57
N LYS A 131 -17.62 14.24 -9.15
CA LYS A 131 -17.63 12.93 -8.47
C LYS A 131 -16.98 11.84 -9.34
N ALA A 132 -17.37 11.74 -10.60
CA ALA A 132 -16.80 10.78 -11.54
C ALA A 132 -15.29 11.02 -11.75
N THR A 133 -14.87 12.28 -11.79
CA THR A 133 -13.46 12.67 -11.91
C THR A 133 -12.65 12.24 -10.69
N LEU A 134 -13.15 12.50 -9.48
CA LEU A 134 -12.50 12.07 -8.24
C LEU A 134 -12.35 10.55 -8.16
N GLN A 135 -13.40 9.80 -8.54
CA GLN A 135 -13.35 8.33 -8.59
C GLN A 135 -12.30 7.83 -9.59
N THR A 136 -12.28 8.42 -10.78
CA THR A 136 -11.30 8.08 -11.82
C THR A 136 -9.87 8.35 -11.34
N MET A 137 -9.62 9.50 -10.71
CA MET A 137 -8.31 9.84 -10.14
C MET A 137 -7.89 8.87 -9.04
N LYS A 138 -8.80 8.47 -8.14
CA LYS A 138 -8.53 7.47 -7.11
C LYS A 138 -8.14 6.13 -7.74
N GLU A 139 -8.90 5.65 -8.72
CA GLU A 139 -8.62 4.38 -9.40
C GLU A 139 -7.27 4.42 -10.14
N GLN A 140 -6.98 5.52 -10.85
CA GLN A 140 -5.68 5.71 -11.51
C GLN A 140 -4.53 5.74 -10.50
N SER A 141 -4.69 6.43 -9.37
CA SER A 141 -3.64 6.48 -8.33
C SER A 141 -3.35 5.10 -7.73
N LYS A 142 -4.38 4.29 -7.51
CA LYS A 142 -4.27 2.91 -7.05
C LYS A 142 -3.55 2.02 -8.07
N GLN A 143 -3.84 2.19 -9.37
CA GLN A 143 -3.11 1.49 -10.43
C GLN A 143 -1.63 1.91 -10.49
N ILE A 144 -1.33 3.22 -10.38
CA ILE A 144 0.04 3.75 -10.33
C ILE A 144 0.80 3.16 -9.13
N GLU A 145 0.19 3.11 -7.95
CA GLU A 145 0.80 2.55 -6.75
C GLU A 145 1.09 1.04 -6.91
N ALA A 146 0.16 0.28 -7.48
CA ALA A 146 0.36 -1.14 -7.80
C ALA A 146 1.46 -1.37 -8.86
N MET A 147 1.62 -0.44 -9.79
CA MET A 147 2.66 -0.51 -10.84
C MET A 147 4.02 -0.01 -10.38
N LYS A 148 4.10 0.77 -9.29
CA LYS A 148 5.33 1.36 -8.75
C LYS A 148 6.47 0.35 -8.51
N PRO A 149 6.26 -0.82 -7.88
CA PRO A 149 7.33 -1.82 -7.76
C PRO A 149 7.75 -2.41 -9.11
N LYS A 150 6.83 -2.55 -10.07
CA LYS A 150 7.13 -3.05 -11.43
C LYS A 150 7.98 -2.05 -12.22
N ALA A 151 7.65 -0.75 -12.13
CA ALA A 151 8.36 0.32 -12.81
C ALA A 151 9.77 0.53 -12.25
N LEU A 152 9.92 0.58 -10.92
CA LEU A 152 11.22 0.80 -10.28
C LEU A 152 12.22 -0.34 -10.57
N PHE A 153 11.75 -1.59 -10.68
CA PHE A 153 12.63 -2.70 -11.01
C PHE A 153 12.98 -2.75 -12.50
N ALA A 154 12.03 -2.42 -13.39
CA ALA A 154 12.32 -2.27 -14.82
C ALA A 154 13.38 -1.19 -15.08
N ASP A 155 13.26 -0.02 -14.45
CA ASP A 155 14.21 1.08 -14.60
C ASP A 155 15.60 0.75 -14.02
N ALA A 156 15.65 0.05 -12.87
CA ALA A 156 16.90 -0.37 -12.22
C ALA A 156 17.66 -1.46 -13.02
N VAL A 157 16.93 -2.32 -13.73
CA VAL A 157 17.51 -3.36 -14.57
C VAL A 157 17.92 -2.80 -15.93
N GLU A 158 17.16 -1.85 -16.50
CA GLU A 158 17.53 -1.13 -17.73
C GLU A 158 18.85 -0.36 -17.57
N THR A 159 19.09 0.20 -16.38
CA THR A 159 20.33 0.91 -16.06
C THR A 159 21.53 -0.01 -15.78
N SER A 160 21.34 -1.32 -15.62
CA SER A 160 22.45 -2.27 -15.52
C SER A 160 22.97 -2.65 -16.91
N GLU A 161 24.07 -2.05 -17.36
CA GLU A 161 24.67 -2.35 -18.67
C GLU A 161 25.20 -3.80 -18.80
N SER A 162 25.29 -4.54 -17.69
CA SER A 162 25.88 -5.88 -17.68
C SER A 162 24.88 -6.99 -18.02
N SER A 163 25.24 -7.85 -18.95
CA SER A 163 24.50 -9.07 -19.23
C SER A 163 24.61 -10.10 -18.09
N VAL A 164 23.55 -10.86 -17.85
CA VAL A 164 23.47 -11.90 -16.80
C VAL A 164 23.27 -13.29 -17.39
N LEU A 165 23.57 -14.35 -16.65
CA LEU A 165 23.24 -15.70 -17.10
C LEU A 165 21.73 -15.94 -17.06
N VAL A 166 21.21 -16.83 -17.93
CA VAL A 166 19.79 -17.22 -17.87
C VAL A 166 19.40 -17.77 -16.49
N GLY A 167 20.29 -18.52 -15.84
CA GLY A 167 20.05 -19.00 -14.48
C GLY A 167 20.03 -17.89 -13.41
N GLU A 168 20.69 -16.76 -13.66
CA GLU A 168 20.65 -15.58 -12.80
C GLU A 168 19.36 -14.79 -13.02
N LEU A 169 18.92 -14.63 -14.27
CA LEU A 169 17.59 -14.12 -14.59
C LEU A 169 16.48 -14.92 -13.87
N ALA A 170 16.59 -16.25 -13.81
CA ALA A 170 15.62 -17.06 -13.08
C ALA A 170 15.55 -16.72 -11.59
N LYS A 171 16.70 -16.45 -10.95
CA LYS A 171 16.74 -16.01 -9.54
C LYS A 171 16.12 -14.62 -9.37
N LEU A 172 16.38 -13.70 -10.29
CA LEU A 172 15.78 -12.36 -10.28
C LEU A 172 14.25 -12.43 -10.43
N LEU A 173 13.75 -13.30 -11.32
CA LEU A 173 12.31 -13.55 -11.46
C LEU A 173 11.70 -14.09 -10.17
N GLN A 174 12.38 -15.05 -9.51
CA GLN A 174 11.93 -15.60 -8.23
C GLN A 174 11.89 -14.55 -7.10
N GLN A 175 12.84 -13.61 -7.08
CA GLN A 175 12.82 -12.48 -6.13
C GLN A 175 11.63 -11.52 -6.37
N ASN A 176 11.09 -11.50 -7.59
CA ASN A 176 9.92 -10.71 -7.95
C ASN A 176 8.62 -11.54 -7.94
N ASN A 177 8.56 -12.56 -7.08
CA ASN A 177 7.42 -13.46 -6.85
C ASN A 177 7.04 -14.39 -8.00
N VAL A 178 7.80 -14.43 -9.10
CA VAL A 178 7.55 -15.39 -10.19
C VAL A 178 8.13 -16.75 -9.83
N GLN A 179 7.29 -17.77 -9.60
CA GLN A 179 7.72 -19.11 -9.19
C GLN A 179 8.35 -19.93 -10.33
N ILE A 180 9.53 -19.54 -10.80
CA ILE A 180 10.26 -20.22 -11.87
C ILE A 180 11.73 -20.52 -11.51
N GLY A 181 12.13 -21.79 -11.66
CA GLY A 181 13.52 -22.22 -11.46
C GLY A 181 14.35 -22.15 -12.75
N PRO A 182 15.70 -22.18 -12.67
CA PRO A 182 16.58 -22.07 -13.83
C PRO A 182 16.28 -23.07 -14.96
N ASN A 183 16.07 -24.35 -14.63
CA ASN A 183 15.79 -25.39 -15.62
C ASN A 183 14.43 -25.16 -16.32
N LYS A 184 13.41 -24.76 -15.56
CA LYS A 184 12.08 -24.41 -16.08
C LYS A 184 12.14 -23.17 -16.97
N LEU A 185 12.93 -22.16 -16.61
CA LEU A 185 13.11 -20.98 -17.46
C LEU A 185 13.77 -21.34 -18.78
N PHE A 186 14.82 -22.16 -18.75
CA PHE A 186 15.45 -22.66 -19.97
C PHE A 186 14.47 -23.44 -20.87
N GLU A 187 13.59 -24.25 -20.29
CA GLU A 187 12.54 -24.97 -21.00
C GLU A 187 11.53 -24.01 -21.63
N TRP A 188 10.97 -23.11 -20.84
CA TRP A 188 10.02 -22.10 -21.30
C TRP A 188 10.60 -21.25 -22.43
N LEU A 189 11.87 -20.83 -22.32
CA LEU A 189 12.54 -20.06 -23.37
C LEU A 189 12.68 -20.84 -24.68
N ARG A 190 12.86 -22.17 -24.64
CA ARG A 190 12.91 -23.01 -25.84
C ARG A 190 11.51 -23.20 -26.44
N GLU A 191 10.52 -23.46 -25.60
CA GLU A 191 9.12 -23.66 -26.02
C GLU A 191 8.53 -22.40 -26.66
N ASN A 192 8.93 -21.22 -26.16
CA ASN A 192 8.49 -19.93 -26.68
C ASN A 192 9.40 -19.37 -27.79
N GLY A 193 10.34 -20.18 -28.31
CA GLY A 193 11.16 -19.81 -29.47
C GLY A 193 12.24 -18.75 -29.22
N TYR A 194 12.58 -18.47 -27.95
CA TYR A 194 13.69 -17.58 -27.61
C TYR A 194 15.05 -18.27 -27.71
N LEU A 195 15.11 -19.53 -27.30
CA LEU A 195 16.29 -20.38 -27.41
C LEU A 195 16.01 -21.56 -28.36
N ILE A 196 17.06 -22.06 -29.00
CA ILE A 196 16.97 -23.19 -29.93
C ILE A 196 16.66 -24.48 -29.16
N ARG A 197 15.54 -25.13 -29.53
CA ARG A 197 15.08 -26.41 -28.94
C ARG A 197 15.75 -27.65 -29.54
N LYS A 198 16.25 -27.57 -30.78
CA LYS A 198 16.87 -28.70 -31.49
C LYS A 198 18.12 -29.17 -30.73
N LYS A 199 18.15 -30.43 -30.32
CA LYS A 199 19.33 -31.02 -29.66
C LYS A 199 20.51 -31.07 -30.64
N GLY A 200 21.68 -30.65 -30.15
CA GLY A 200 22.91 -30.51 -30.94
C GLY A 200 23.75 -29.35 -30.43
N GLU A 201 24.75 -28.93 -31.21
CA GLU A 201 25.68 -27.87 -30.82
C GLU A 201 25.03 -26.50 -30.59
N SER A 202 23.88 -26.27 -31.21
CA SER A 202 23.12 -25.02 -31.07
C SER A 202 22.07 -25.06 -29.96
N TYR A 203 21.93 -26.17 -29.23
CA TYR A 203 20.96 -26.28 -28.15
C TYR A 203 21.22 -25.21 -27.08
N ASN A 204 20.16 -24.54 -26.62
CA ASN A 204 20.19 -23.38 -25.72
C ASN A 204 20.84 -22.11 -26.27
N LEU A 205 21.25 -22.06 -27.54
CA LEU A 205 21.66 -20.78 -28.12
C LEU A 205 20.43 -19.92 -28.46
N PRO A 206 20.54 -18.58 -28.40
CA PRO A 206 19.44 -17.72 -28.80
C PRO A 206 19.07 -17.93 -30.26
N THR A 207 17.79 -17.87 -30.58
CA THR A 207 17.31 -17.84 -31.97
C THR A 207 17.70 -16.52 -32.64
N GLN A 208 17.71 -16.48 -33.97
CA GLN A 208 17.99 -15.24 -34.70
C GLN A 208 17.03 -14.12 -34.29
N ARG A 209 15.74 -14.44 -34.15
CA ARG A 209 14.71 -13.53 -33.62
C ARG A 209 15.11 -12.91 -32.28
N SER A 210 15.60 -13.72 -31.33
CA SER A 210 16.03 -13.22 -30.01
C SER A 210 17.26 -12.32 -30.08
N MET A 211 18.16 -12.60 -31.00
CA MET A 211 19.34 -11.77 -31.27
C MET A 211 18.93 -10.43 -31.91
N ASP A 212 18.04 -10.45 -32.89
CA ASP A 212 17.53 -9.25 -33.58
C ASP A 212 16.74 -8.34 -32.61
N MET A 213 16.01 -8.92 -31.67
CA MET A 213 15.35 -8.18 -30.59
C MET A 213 16.33 -7.60 -29.56
N GLY A 214 17.60 -8.03 -29.56
CA GLY A 214 18.64 -7.62 -28.62
C GLY A 214 18.44 -8.16 -27.21
N LEU A 215 17.74 -9.29 -27.06
CA LEU A 215 17.42 -9.87 -25.74
C LEU A 215 18.58 -10.70 -25.15
N PHE A 216 19.46 -11.21 -26.01
CA PHE A 216 20.57 -12.05 -25.61
C PHE A 216 21.86 -11.67 -26.34
N GLU A 217 22.96 -12.05 -25.72
CA GLU A 217 24.29 -12.10 -26.32
C GLU A 217 24.92 -13.48 -26.08
N ILE A 218 25.97 -13.80 -26.84
CA ILE A 218 26.66 -15.10 -26.75
C ILE A 218 28.08 -14.88 -26.24
N LYS A 219 28.37 -15.38 -25.05
CA LYS A 219 29.74 -15.44 -24.51
C LYS A 219 30.43 -16.70 -25.01
N LYS A 220 31.59 -16.54 -25.67
CA LYS A 220 32.45 -17.66 -26.09
C LYS A 220 33.58 -17.85 -25.08
N ARG A 221 33.89 -19.10 -24.71
CA ARG A 221 35.05 -19.45 -23.88
C ARG A 221 35.74 -20.70 -24.42
N ALA A 222 37.05 -20.65 -24.59
CA ALA A 222 37.88 -21.81 -24.85
C ALA A 222 38.13 -22.58 -23.54
N VAL A 223 37.89 -23.88 -23.56
CA VAL A 223 38.18 -24.80 -22.46
C VAL A 223 39.22 -25.78 -22.97
N ASN A 224 40.40 -25.77 -22.34
CA ASN A 224 41.46 -26.71 -22.64
C ASN A 224 41.21 -27.98 -21.86
N ASN A 225 41.10 -29.10 -22.56
CA ASN A 225 40.91 -30.40 -21.95
C ASN A 225 42.28 -31.00 -21.57
N PRO A 226 42.32 -31.94 -20.60
CA PRO A 226 43.56 -32.61 -20.21
C PRO A 226 44.25 -33.39 -21.34
N ASP A 227 43.51 -33.74 -22.40
CA ASP A 227 44.01 -34.43 -23.60
C ASP A 227 44.67 -33.49 -24.64
N GLY A 228 44.76 -32.19 -24.33
CA GLY A 228 45.32 -31.17 -25.22
C GLY A 228 44.33 -30.61 -26.26
N SER A 229 43.10 -31.13 -26.33
CA SER A 229 42.07 -30.60 -27.21
C SER A 229 41.45 -29.31 -26.65
N VAL A 230 41.04 -28.40 -27.53
CA VAL A 230 40.38 -27.14 -27.15
C VAL A 230 38.90 -27.20 -27.53
N ARG A 231 38.02 -27.13 -26.53
CA ARG A 231 36.57 -27.05 -26.73
C ARG A 231 36.09 -25.60 -26.58
N THR A 232 35.44 -25.07 -27.61
CA THR A 232 34.77 -23.76 -27.49
C THR A 232 33.37 -23.95 -26.91
N THR A 233 33.10 -23.32 -25.77
CA THR A 233 31.76 -23.25 -25.18
C THR A 233 31.10 -21.93 -25.54
N ARG A 234 29.81 -21.98 -25.85
CA ARG A 234 28.96 -20.82 -26.18
C ARG A 234 27.85 -20.76 -25.15
N THR A 235 27.75 -19.65 -24.42
CA THR A 235 26.76 -19.49 -23.36
C THR A 235 25.86 -18.30 -23.66
N PRO A 236 24.52 -18.49 -23.67
CA PRO A 236 23.59 -17.37 -23.76
C PRO A 236 23.65 -16.52 -22.48
N LYS A 237 23.78 -15.22 -22.64
CA LYS A 237 23.58 -14.24 -21.56
C LYS A 237 22.43 -13.32 -21.95
N VAL A 238 21.62 -12.94 -20.97
CA VAL A 238 20.49 -12.04 -21.13
C VAL A 238 21.02 -10.61 -20.99
N THR A 239 20.77 -9.76 -21.99
CA THR A 239 21.16 -8.34 -21.94
C THR A 239 20.30 -7.58 -20.92
N GLY A 240 20.67 -6.35 -20.52
CA GLY A 240 19.81 -5.50 -19.68
C GLY A 240 18.39 -5.36 -20.26
N LYS A 241 18.31 -5.08 -21.57
CA LYS A 241 17.05 -5.07 -22.33
C LYS A 241 16.29 -6.41 -22.25
N GLY A 242 17.00 -7.52 -22.39
CA GLY A 242 16.42 -8.86 -22.28
C GLY A 242 15.84 -9.14 -20.89
N GLN A 243 16.52 -8.71 -19.83
CA GLN A 243 16.07 -8.88 -18.46
C GLN A 243 14.72 -8.16 -18.27
N VAL A 244 14.65 -6.85 -18.59
CA VAL A 244 13.40 -6.06 -18.51
C VAL A 244 12.27 -6.72 -19.30
N TYR A 245 12.56 -7.15 -20.53
CA TYR A 245 11.57 -7.79 -21.39
C TYR A 245 10.97 -9.05 -20.75
N PHE A 246 11.80 -9.96 -20.24
CA PHE A 246 11.31 -11.21 -19.65
C PHE A 246 10.59 -10.97 -18.33
N ILE A 247 11.09 -10.06 -17.48
CA ILE A 247 10.42 -9.70 -16.23
C ILE A 247 9.00 -9.20 -16.49
N ASN A 248 8.84 -8.21 -17.38
CA ASN A 248 7.52 -7.68 -17.72
C ASN A 248 6.61 -8.77 -18.32
N LYS A 249 7.17 -9.66 -19.13
CA LYS A 249 6.43 -10.75 -19.75
C LYS A 249 5.88 -11.76 -18.73
N PHE A 250 6.67 -12.11 -17.71
CA PHE A 250 6.23 -13.03 -16.65
C PHE A 250 5.29 -12.36 -15.63
N LEU A 251 5.51 -11.07 -15.31
CA LEU A 251 4.62 -10.33 -14.41
C LEU A 251 3.25 -10.03 -15.03
N ALA A 252 3.15 -9.88 -16.35
CA ALA A 252 1.88 -9.71 -17.04
C ALA A 252 1.04 -10.99 -17.06
N SER A 253 1.69 -12.16 -17.13
CA SER A 253 1.00 -13.46 -17.15
C SER A 253 0.46 -13.92 -15.79
N GLU A 254 0.88 -13.33 -14.67
CA GLU A 254 0.28 -13.62 -13.35
C GLU A 254 -0.96 -12.77 -13.06
N THR A 255 -1.15 -11.66 -13.80
CA THR A 255 -2.30 -10.74 -13.62
C THR A 255 -3.47 -11.02 -14.57
N ALA A 256 -3.35 -12.01 -15.46
CA ALA A 256 -4.37 -12.43 -16.42
C ALA A 256 -4.96 -13.79 -16.01
#